data_AF-A0A3A9YJM3-F1
#
_entry.id   AF-A0A3A9YJM3-F1
#
_cell.length_a   1.000
_cell.length_b   1.000
_cell.length_c   1.000
_cell.angle_alpha   90.00
_cell.angle_beta   90.00
_cell.angle_gamma   90.00
#
_symmetry.space_group_name_H-M   'P 1'
#
loop_
_entity.id
_entity.type
_entity.pdbx_description
1 polymer ?
#
loop_
_entity_poly.entity_id
_entity_poly.type
_entity_poly.pdbx_seq_one_letter_code
_entity_poly.pdbx_strand_id
1 'polypeptide(L)'
;MREVEGLVTNDERRFFLEEIQQVNWKIRKQINDIEMVYGYDSKERKEAFQLMLQTNKINLQKIELYLKKYGHPSAAVHGDLAAKTPYIIIHHSGNLASKERNFEHLYKAYKHGDLGPSNFSVFLGKYYTSKFDKQYNLP
;
A
#
# COMPACT_ATOMS: atom_id res chain seq x y z
N MET A 1 2.79 -12.85 -10.87
CA MET A 1 3.93 -12.70 -11.80
C MET A 1 3.45 -12.50 -13.24
N ARG A 2 2.69 -13.43 -13.83
CA ARG A 2 2.03 -13.20 -15.14
C ARG A 2 0.99 -12.06 -15.15
N GLU A 3 0.28 -11.85 -14.03
CA GLU A 3 -0.76 -10.80 -13.91
C GLU A 3 -0.24 -9.39 -14.21
N VAL A 4 0.97 -9.04 -13.79
CA VAL A 4 1.55 -7.70 -14.07
C VAL A 4 2.11 -7.65 -15.49
N GLU A 5 2.60 -8.77 -16.01
CA GLU A 5 3.23 -8.84 -17.32
C GLU A 5 2.25 -8.57 -18.46
N GLY A 6 0.98 -8.98 -18.30
CA GLY A 6 -0.08 -8.81 -19.30
C GLY A 6 -0.81 -7.46 -19.31
N LEU A 7 -0.44 -6.48 -18.48
CA LEU A 7 -1.12 -5.17 -18.41
C LEU A 7 -0.68 -4.25 -19.56
N VAL A 8 -1.30 -4.38 -20.73
CA VAL A 8 -0.93 -3.67 -21.95
C VAL A 8 -1.42 -2.23 -21.92
N THR A 9 -2.68 -2.04 -21.53
CA THR A 9 -3.40 -0.75 -21.57
C THR A 9 -3.35 -0.01 -20.23
N ASN A 10 -3.62 1.29 -20.25
CA ASN A 10 -3.73 2.08 -19.02
C ASN A 10 -4.94 1.67 -18.17
N ASP A 11 -6.03 1.21 -18.80
CA ASP A 11 -7.21 0.70 -18.09
C ASP A 11 -6.91 -0.60 -17.33
N GLU A 12 -6.21 -1.55 -17.94
CA GLU A 12 -5.79 -2.78 -17.25
C GLU A 12 -4.90 -2.46 -16.04
N ARG A 13 -3.98 -1.48 -16.19
CA ARG A 13 -3.14 -1.02 -15.08
C ARG A 13 -3.94 -0.37 -13.97
N ARG A 14 -4.89 0.49 -14.32
CA ARG A 14 -5.83 1.11 -13.37
C ARG A 14 -6.60 0.03 -12.61
N PHE A 15 -7.29 -0.86 -13.32
CA PHE A 15 -8.12 -1.90 -12.71
C PHE A 15 -7.32 -2.81 -11.80
N PHE A 16 -6.12 -3.22 -12.23
CA PHE A 16 -5.22 -4.01 -11.39
C PHE A 16 -4.91 -3.32 -10.04
N LEU A 17 -4.62 -2.03 -10.05
CA LEU A 17 -4.31 -1.26 -8.84
C LEU A 17 -5.56 -1.03 -7.97
N GLU A 18 -6.73 -0.81 -8.59
CA GLU A 18 -7.99 -0.63 -7.88
C GLU A 18 -8.47 -1.93 -7.23
N GLU A 19 -8.29 -3.08 -7.88
CA GLU A 19 -8.58 -4.41 -7.33
C GLU A 19 -7.73 -4.70 -6.09
N ILE A 20 -6.42 -4.42 -6.15
CA ILE A 20 -5.53 -4.57 -4.99
C ILE A 20 -6.04 -3.73 -3.81
N GLN A 21 -6.45 -2.49 -4.08
CA GLN A 21 -6.96 -1.60 -3.05
C GLN A 21 -8.32 -2.05 -2.51
N GLN A 22 -9.19 -2.59 -3.35
CA GLN A 22 -10.47 -3.16 -2.94
C GLN A 22 -10.26 -4.36 -1.99
N VAL A 23 -9.32 -5.25 -2.32
CA VAL A 23 -8.94 -6.37 -1.45
C VAL A 23 -8.39 -5.88 -0.11
N ASN A 24 -7.48 -4.88 -0.14
CA ASN A 24 -6.92 -4.28 1.07
C ASN A 24 -8.00 -3.63 1.97
N TRP A 25 -9.01 -2.99 1.38
CA TRP A 25 -10.13 -2.43 2.16
C TRP A 25 -11.02 -3.52 2.75
N LYS A 26 -11.44 -4.50 1.93
CA LYS A 26 -12.35 -5.59 2.36
C LYS A 26 -11.80 -6.36 3.56
N ILE A 27 -10.51 -6.72 3.53
CA ILE A 27 -9.92 -7.53 4.60
C ILE A 27 -9.81 -6.76 5.93
N ARG A 28 -9.54 -5.45 5.88
CA ARG A 28 -9.50 -4.58 7.06
C ARG A 28 -10.88 -4.38 7.64
N LYS A 29 -11.88 -4.16 6.78
CA LYS A 29 -13.28 -4.10 7.21
C LYS A 29 -13.70 -5.41 7.89
N GLN A 30 -13.35 -6.56 7.31
CA GLN A 30 -13.67 -7.87 7.89
C GLN A 30 -13.04 -8.07 9.27
N ILE A 31 -11.78 -7.67 9.48
CA ILE A 31 -11.15 -7.73 10.81
C ILE A 31 -11.92 -6.87 11.82
N ASN A 32 -12.27 -5.65 11.44
CA ASN A 32 -13.03 -4.75 12.33
C ASN A 32 -14.42 -5.35 12.66
N ASP A 33 -15.13 -5.88 11.67
CA ASP A 33 -16.43 -6.52 11.86
C ASP A 33 -16.33 -7.72 12.82
N ILE A 34 -15.30 -8.55 12.66
CA ILE A 34 -15.02 -9.69 13.57
C ILE A 34 -14.68 -9.20 14.98
N GLU A 35 -13.86 -8.16 15.10
CA GLU A 35 -13.48 -7.58 16.39
C GLU A 35 -14.69 -7.03 17.15
N MET A 36 -15.64 -6.39 16.47
CA MET A 36 -16.88 -5.91 17.10
C MET A 36 -17.77 -7.04 17.63
N VAL A 37 -17.76 -8.21 16.98
CA VAL A 37 -18.62 -9.35 17.34
C VAL A 37 -17.97 -10.23 18.40
N TYR A 38 -16.68 -10.53 18.25
CA TYR A 38 -15.98 -11.54 19.04
C TYR A 38 -14.97 -10.95 20.04
N GLY A 39 -14.63 -9.67 19.92
CA GLY A 39 -13.63 -8.99 20.73
C GLY A 39 -12.21 -9.04 20.14
N TYR A 40 -11.34 -8.16 20.65
CA TYR A 40 -9.97 -7.99 20.16
C TYR A 40 -9.09 -9.24 20.32
N ASP A 41 -9.20 -9.94 21.44
CA ASP A 41 -8.37 -11.11 21.77
C ASP A 41 -8.93 -12.44 21.25
N SER A 42 -10.03 -12.41 20.50
CA SER A 42 -10.71 -13.60 20.01
C SER A 42 -9.86 -14.41 19.03
N LYS A 43 -10.20 -15.70 18.92
CA LYS A 43 -9.54 -16.60 17.98
C LYS A 43 -9.82 -16.16 16.54
N GLU A 44 -11.06 -15.76 16.27
CA GLU A 44 -11.56 -15.30 14.96
C GLU A 44 -10.80 -14.06 14.48
N ARG A 45 -10.59 -13.08 15.38
CA ARG A 45 -9.84 -11.87 15.07
C ARG A 45 -8.38 -12.21 14.80
N LYS A 46 -7.77 -13.08 15.61
CA LYS A 46 -6.39 -13.55 15.40
C LYS A 46 -6.23 -14.24 14.04
N GLU A 47 -7.15 -15.12 13.65
CA GLU A 47 -7.15 -15.80 12.35
C GLU A 47 -7.31 -14.81 11.19
N ALA A 48 -8.27 -13.88 11.29
CA ALA A 48 -8.47 -12.84 10.29
C ALA A 48 -7.24 -11.92 10.15
N PHE A 49 -6.57 -11.61 11.26
CA PHE A 49 -5.32 -10.84 11.26
C PHE A 49 -4.20 -11.58 10.54
N GLN A 50 -4.05 -12.90 10.73
CA GLN A 50 -3.07 -13.69 9.99
C GLN A 50 -3.35 -13.68 8.49
N LEU A 51 -4.62 -13.81 8.09
CA LEU A 51 -5.01 -13.68 6.68
C LEU A 51 -4.62 -12.30 6.12
N MET A 52 -4.87 -11.22 6.87
CA MET A 52 -4.46 -9.87 6.44
C MET A 52 -2.96 -9.74 6.27
N LEU A 53 -2.14 -10.32 7.15
CA LEU A 53 -0.69 -10.32 6.99
C LEU A 53 -0.25 -11.03 5.71
N GLN A 54 -0.86 -12.18 5.39
CA GLN A 54 -0.59 -12.91 4.16
C GLN A 54 -1.00 -12.11 2.91
N THR A 55 -2.20 -11.52 2.93
CA THR A 55 -2.69 -10.66 1.84
C THR A 55 -1.82 -9.42 1.65
N ASN A 56 -1.40 -8.77 2.73
CA ASN A 56 -0.49 -7.62 2.68
C ASN A 56 0.84 -7.98 2.01
N LYS A 57 1.41 -9.15 2.33
CA LYS A 57 2.65 -9.64 1.69
C LYS A 57 2.46 -9.87 0.19
N ILE A 58 1.36 -10.49 -0.22
CA ILE A 58 1.05 -10.74 -1.64
C ILE A 58 0.85 -9.41 -2.38
N ASN A 59 0.06 -8.50 -1.82
CA ASN A 59 -0.20 -7.20 -2.43
C ASN A 59 1.08 -6.34 -2.55
N LEU A 60 1.97 -6.40 -1.55
CA LEU A 60 3.27 -5.73 -1.63
C LEU A 60 4.09 -6.26 -2.80
N GLN A 61 4.18 -7.57 -2.98
CA GLN A 61 4.88 -8.17 -4.11
C GLN A 61 4.27 -7.76 -5.46
N LYS A 62 2.93 -7.71 -5.55
CA LYS A 62 2.22 -7.25 -6.75
C LYS A 62 2.55 -5.79 -7.07
N ILE A 63 2.54 -4.91 -6.07
CA ILE A 63 2.89 -3.49 -6.24
C ILE A 63 4.35 -3.31 -6.62
N GLU A 64 5.27 -4.05 -6.02
CA GLU A 64 6.69 -3.96 -6.35
C GLU A 64 6.99 -4.41 -7.78
N LEU A 65 6.34 -5.48 -8.23
CA LEU A 65 6.42 -5.92 -9.63
C LEU A 65 5.84 -4.86 -10.58
N TYR A 66 4.71 -4.25 -10.22
CA TYR A 66 4.10 -3.17 -11.00
C TYR A 66 5.05 -1.97 -11.10
N LEU A 67 5.56 -1.47 -9.97
CA LEU A 67 6.44 -0.30 -9.90
C LEU A 67 7.74 -0.54 -10.67
N LYS A 68 8.31 -1.74 -10.58
CA LYS A 68 9.50 -2.12 -11.34
C LYS A 68 9.27 -2.06 -12.85
N LYS A 69 8.08 -2.45 -13.32
CA LYS A 69 7.77 -2.54 -14.75
C LYS A 69 7.28 -1.22 -15.34
N TYR A 70 6.39 -0.52 -14.65
CA TYR A 70 5.66 0.63 -15.19
C TYR A 70 6.00 1.95 -14.48
N GLY A 71 6.76 1.91 -13.40
CA GLY A 71 6.93 3.07 -12.52
C GLY A 71 5.67 3.34 -11.70
N HIS A 72 5.61 4.54 -11.11
CA HIS A 72 4.44 4.94 -10.33
C HIS A 72 3.27 5.29 -11.28
N PRO A 73 2.04 4.84 -11.00
CA PRO A 73 0.85 5.24 -11.76
C PRO A 73 0.62 6.75 -11.64
N SER A 74 0.36 7.41 -12.77
CA SER A 74 -0.05 8.82 -12.76
C SER A 74 -1.54 8.97 -12.46
N ALA A 75 -1.91 9.94 -11.63
CA ALA A 75 -3.30 10.27 -11.31
C ALA A 75 -4.07 10.76 -12.54
N ALA A 76 -3.43 11.51 -13.43
CA ALA A 76 -4.06 12.01 -14.66
C ALA A 76 -4.42 10.90 -15.65
N VAL A 77 -3.69 9.77 -15.63
CA VAL A 77 -3.87 8.66 -16.57
C VAL A 77 -4.67 7.50 -15.96
N HIS A 78 -4.37 7.15 -14.71
CA HIS A 78 -4.92 5.97 -14.05
C HIS A 78 -5.97 6.32 -12.99
N GLY A 79 -6.20 7.60 -12.70
CA GLY A 79 -7.10 8.06 -11.66
C GLY A 79 -6.48 8.06 -10.27
N ASP A 80 -7.10 8.83 -9.39
CA ASP A 80 -6.64 9.10 -8.01
C ASP A 80 -6.46 7.84 -7.16
N LEU A 81 -7.38 6.88 -7.29
CA LEU A 81 -7.37 5.67 -6.49
C LEU A 81 -6.16 4.81 -6.84
N ALA A 82 -5.99 4.50 -8.13
CA ALA A 82 -4.86 3.74 -8.65
C ALA A 82 -3.53 4.43 -8.35
N ALA A 83 -3.45 5.76 -8.51
CA ALA A 83 -2.28 6.56 -8.16
C ALA A 83 -1.89 6.41 -6.69
N LYS A 84 -2.86 6.40 -5.77
CA LYS A 84 -2.59 6.27 -4.33
C LYS A 84 -2.30 4.84 -3.88
N THR A 85 -2.74 3.82 -4.62
CA THR A 85 -2.61 2.40 -4.22
C THR A 85 -1.19 2.00 -3.82
N PRO A 86 -0.11 2.29 -4.58
CA PRO A 86 1.25 1.90 -4.18
C PRO A 86 1.64 2.43 -2.80
N TYR A 87 1.38 3.71 -2.52
CA TYR A 87 1.59 4.30 -1.20
C TYR A 87 0.81 3.55 -0.12
N ILE A 88 -0.48 3.31 -0.32
CA ILE A 88 -1.35 2.66 0.68
C ILE A 88 -0.79 1.29 1.04
N ILE A 89 -0.46 0.48 0.03
CA ILE A 89 0.07 -0.86 0.25
C ILE A 89 1.44 -0.79 0.93
N ILE A 90 2.40 -0.02 0.42
CA ILE A 90 3.75 0.07 1.00
C ILE A 90 3.69 0.59 2.44
N HIS A 91 2.86 1.59 2.71
CA HIS A 91 2.69 2.17 4.04
C HIS A 91 2.17 1.13 5.06
N HIS A 92 1.17 0.32 4.67
CA HIS A 92 0.54 -0.63 5.57
C HIS A 92 1.23 -1.99 5.68
N SER A 93 1.91 -2.42 4.63
CA SER A 93 2.52 -3.77 4.54
C SER A 93 4.03 -3.74 4.79
N GLY A 94 4.63 -2.56 4.85
CA GLY A 94 6.06 -2.43 4.69
C GLY A 94 6.87 -2.43 5.98
N ASN A 95 7.66 -3.49 6.19
CA ASN A 95 8.84 -3.41 7.06
C ASN A 95 9.83 -2.36 6.53
N LEU A 96 10.81 -1.95 7.33
CA LEU A 96 11.73 -0.87 6.95
C LEU A 96 12.37 -1.11 5.57
N ALA A 97 12.88 -2.32 5.32
CA ALA A 97 13.51 -2.69 4.05
C ALA A 97 12.60 -2.48 2.83
N SER A 98 11.28 -2.68 2.98
CA SER A 98 10.32 -2.43 1.90
C SER A 98 10.03 -0.96 1.64
N LYS A 99 10.02 -0.15 2.70
CA LYS A 99 9.89 1.30 2.58
C LYS A 99 11.12 1.86 1.89
N GLU A 100 12.32 1.36 2.21
CA GLU A 100 13.58 1.79 1.59
C GLU A 100 13.64 1.47 0.10
N ARG A 101 13.39 0.22 -0.29
CA ARG A 101 13.48 -0.17 -1.72
C ARG A 101 12.41 0.46 -2.60
N ASN A 102 11.31 0.96 -2.04
CA ASN A 102 10.26 1.65 -2.78
C ASN A 102 10.26 3.18 -2.58
N PHE A 103 11.18 3.73 -1.78
CA PHE A 103 11.19 5.15 -1.42
C PHE A 103 11.24 6.05 -2.66
N GLU A 104 12.10 5.71 -3.62
CA GLU A 104 12.30 6.51 -4.82
C GLU A 104 11.02 6.62 -5.66
N HIS A 105 10.24 5.53 -5.78
CA HIS A 105 8.96 5.54 -6.49
C HIS A 105 7.95 6.50 -5.84
N LEU A 106 7.83 6.46 -4.51
CA LEU A 106 6.90 7.33 -3.77
C LEU A 106 7.36 8.79 -3.75
N TYR A 107 8.68 9.03 -3.67
CA TYR A 107 9.24 10.37 -3.74
C TYR A 107 8.99 11.00 -5.11
N LYS A 108 9.23 10.27 -6.20
CA LYS A 108 8.93 10.75 -7.56
C LYS A 108 7.44 11.05 -7.73
N ALA A 109 6.56 10.18 -7.24
CA ALA A 109 5.11 10.41 -7.26
C ALA A 109 4.71 11.69 -6.53
N TYR A 110 5.30 11.95 -5.37
CA TYR A 110 5.09 13.20 -4.65
C TYR A 110 5.58 14.41 -5.44
N LYS A 111 6.78 14.34 -6.02
CA LYS A 111 7.34 15.42 -6.83
C LYS A 111 6.52 15.74 -8.08
N HIS A 112 5.81 14.75 -8.63
CA HIS A 112 4.95 14.92 -9.81
C HIS A 112 3.48 15.23 -9.46
N GLY A 113 3.10 15.22 -8.17
CA GLY A 113 1.72 15.47 -7.74
C GLY A 113 0.79 14.25 -7.80
N ASP A 114 1.30 13.08 -8.19
CA ASP A 114 0.55 11.81 -8.20
C ASP A 114 0.31 11.26 -6.78
N LEU A 115 1.11 11.73 -5.81
CA LEU A 115 0.93 11.47 -4.38
C LEU A 115 0.88 12.78 -3.59
N GLY A 116 -0.25 13.08 -2.95
CA GLY A 116 -0.42 14.33 -2.20
C GLY A 116 0.52 14.47 -0.99
N PRO A 117 0.82 15.71 -0.56
CA PRO A 117 1.77 16.00 0.52
C PRO A 117 1.40 15.30 1.83
N SER A 118 0.13 15.29 2.23
CA SER A 118 -0.31 14.66 3.49
C SER A 118 0.02 13.16 3.53
N ASN A 119 -0.19 12.44 2.44
CA ASN A 119 0.14 11.01 2.35
C ASN A 119 1.65 10.79 2.42
N PHE A 120 2.42 11.61 1.71
CA PHE A 120 3.87 11.48 1.73
C PHE A 120 4.46 11.84 3.10
N SER A 121 3.94 12.86 3.78
CA SER A 121 4.32 13.19 5.17
C SER A 121 4.05 12.05 6.14
N VAL A 122 2.89 11.37 6.01
CA VAL A 122 2.57 10.18 6.82
C VAL A 122 3.53 9.03 6.53
N PHE A 123 3.88 8.80 5.26
CA PHE A 123 4.92 7.84 4.88
C PHE A 123 6.27 8.18 5.52
N LEU A 124 6.73 9.43 5.39
CA LEU A 124 8.01 9.88 5.94
C LEU A 124 8.07 9.75 7.47
N GLY A 125 7.00 10.12 8.17
CA GLY A 125 6.93 9.97 9.63
C GLY A 125 7.08 8.52 10.06
N LYS A 126 6.31 7.60 9.46
CA LYS A 126 6.42 6.16 9.77
C LYS A 126 7.75 5.55 9.33
N TYR A 127 8.30 6.01 8.21
CA TYR A 127 9.62 5.61 7.73
C TYR A 127 10.72 6.01 8.72
N TYR A 128 10.72 7.27 9.16
CA TYR A 128 11.67 7.80 10.13
C TYR A 128 11.60 7.02 11.45
N THR A 129 10.39 6.82 11.98
CA THR A 129 10.21 6.05 13.21
C THR A 129 10.67 4.60 13.06
N SER A 130 10.39 3.95 11.93
CA SER A 130 10.88 2.58 11.68
C SER A 130 12.41 2.50 11.60
N LYS A 131 13.08 3.58 11.18
CA LYS A 131 14.53 3.62 10.95
C LYS A 131 15.33 4.03 12.18
N PHE A 132 14.80 4.95 12.98
CA PHE A 132 15.53 5.59 14.07
C PHE A 132 14.96 5.29 15.46
N ASP A 133 13.83 4.57 15.53
CA ASP A 133 13.09 4.32 16.77
C ASP A 133 12.75 5.62 17.54
N LYS A 134 12.47 6.68 16.78
CA LYS A 134 12.14 8.02 17.29
C LYS A 134 10.95 8.59 16.54
N GLN A 135 10.12 9.36 17.24
CA GLN A 135 9.12 10.16 16.56
C GLN A 135 9.80 11.31 15.82
N TYR A 136 9.42 11.53 14.56
CA TYR A 136 9.88 12.70 13.83
C TYR A 136 9.11 13.93 14.34
N ASN A 137 9.79 14.76 15.13
CA ASN A 137 9.26 16.05 15.56
C ASN A 137 9.72 17.08 14.53
N LEU A 138 8.78 17.65 13.78
CA LEU A 138 9.06 18.87 13.04
C LEU A 138 9.33 19.97 14.09
N PRO A 139 10.40 20.77 13.93
CA PRO A 139 10.60 21.96 14.75
C PRO A 139 9.47 22.97 14.58
#